data_AF-A0A258JDQ2-F1
#
_entry.id   AF-A0A258JDQ2-F1
#
_cell.length_a   1.000
_cell.length_b   1.000
_cell.length_c   1.000
_cell.angle_alpha   90.00
_cell.angle_beta   90.00
_cell.angle_gamma   90.00
#
_symmetry.space_group_name_H-M   'P 1'
#
loop_
_entity.id
_entity.type
_entity.pdbx_description
1 polymer ?
#
loop_
_entity_poly.entity_id
_entity_poly.type
_entity_poly.pdbx_seq_one_letter_code
_entity_poly.pdbx_strand_id
1 'polypeptide(L)'
;MLKLLMPVIVMLPGIAAYVLYEGGHLPQLVGGKDGAYSAMLTFLPTGLKGLSVAALTAAIVASLAGKVNSISTIYTLDVHAKYIQKDASDRAQVNIGRYAVFASMVLAVLFTWNDVLGIGGVGGFTYIQKYTGFISP
;
A
#
# COMPACT_ATOMS: atom_id res chain seq x y z
N MET A 1 12.25 12.19 -20.13
CA MET A 1 11.74 10.99 -20.86
C MET A 1 11.45 9.79 -19.96
N LEU A 2 12.29 9.41 -18.99
CA LEU A 2 12.04 8.23 -18.13
C LEU A 2 10.71 8.27 -17.34
N LYS A 3 10.27 9.45 -16.88
CA LYS A 3 8.98 9.63 -16.17
C LYS A 3 7.75 9.41 -17.08
N LEU A 4 7.89 9.58 -18.39
CA LEU A 4 6.81 9.31 -19.36
C LEU A 4 6.61 7.81 -19.60
N LEU A 5 7.58 6.98 -19.24
CA LEU A 5 7.50 5.53 -19.38
C LEU A 5 6.75 4.86 -18.21
N MET A 6 6.66 5.53 -17.05
CA MET A 6 5.96 4.99 -15.87
C MET A 6 4.50 4.62 -16.15
N PRO A 7 3.67 5.47 -16.78
CA PRO A 7 2.29 5.12 -17.11
C PRO A 7 2.22 3.89 -18.01
N VAL A 8 3.13 3.77 -18.98
CA VAL A 8 3.18 2.63 -19.90
C VAL A 8 3.46 1.32 -19.15
N ILE A 9 4.46 1.32 -18.26
CA ILE A 9 4.84 0.14 -17.48
C ILE A 9 3.73 -0.27 -16.48
N VAL A 10 3.02 0.69 -15.90
CA VAL A 10 2.00 0.41 -14.87
C VAL A 10 0.64 0.08 -15.48
N MET A 11 0.24 0.76 -16.57
CA MET A 11 -1.10 0.61 -17.15
C MET A 11 -1.20 -0.56 -18.14
N LEU A 12 -0.14 -0.84 -18.92
CA LEU A 12 -0.18 -1.92 -19.92
C LEU A 12 -0.53 -3.29 -19.33
N PRO A 13 0.06 -3.73 -18.20
CA PRO A 13 -0.33 -4.99 -17.58
C PRO A 13 -1.80 -5.02 -17.17
N GLY A 14 -2.36 -3.89 -16.70
CA GLY A 14 -3.77 -3.78 -16.35
C GLY A 14 -4.70 -3.93 -17.57
N ILE A 15 -4.35 -3.28 -18.68
CA ILE A 15 -5.11 -3.39 -19.95
C ILE A 15 -5.02 -4.82 -20.50
N ALA A 16 -3.82 -5.43 -20.49
CA ALA A 16 -3.63 -6.80 -20.95
C ALA A 16 -4.43 -7.80 -20.10
N ALA A 17 -4.43 -7.64 -18.77
CA ALA A 17 -5.24 -8.46 -17.86
C ALA A 17 -6.74 -8.35 -18.15
N TYR A 18 -7.23 -7.13 -18.44
CA TYR A 18 -8.63 -6.91 -18.80
C TYR A 18 -9.03 -7.63 -20.09
N VAL A 19 -8.21 -7.51 -21.15
CA VAL A 19 -8.47 -8.19 -22.43
C VAL A 19 -8.43 -9.71 -22.29
N LEU A 20 -7.49 -10.24 -21.52
CA LEU A 20 -7.40 -11.69 -21.25
C LEU A 20 -8.57 -12.21 -20.40
N TYR A 21 -9.10 -11.39 -19.49
CA TYR A 21 -10.29 -11.69 -18.71
C TYR A 21 -11.53 -11.78 -19.60
N GLU A 22 -11.77 -10.77 -20.46
CA GLU A 22 -12.88 -10.78 -21.43
C GLU A 22 -12.78 -11.93 -22.42
N GLY A 23 -11.55 -12.30 -22.82
CA GLY A 23 -11.28 -13.46 -23.68
C GLY A 23 -11.42 -14.83 -23.01
N GLY A 24 -11.80 -14.89 -21.72
CA GLY A 24 -11.98 -16.15 -20.99
C GLY A 24 -10.67 -16.87 -20.61
N HIS A 25 -9.51 -16.28 -20.90
CA HIS A 25 -8.19 -16.82 -20.60
C HIS A 25 -7.71 -16.52 -19.18
N LEU A 26 -8.48 -15.72 -18.43
CA LEU A 26 -8.14 -15.27 -17.08
C LEU A 26 -9.35 -15.41 -16.12
N PRO A 27 -9.88 -16.61 -15.91
CA PRO A 27 -11.13 -16.82 -15.16
C PRO A 27 -11.08 -16.40 -13.67
N GLN A 28 -9.90 -16.05 -13.14
CA GLN A 28 -9.70 -15.57 -11.77
C GLN A 28 -8.92 -14.25 -11.75
N LEU A 29 -9.62 -13.13 -11.88
CA LEU A 29 -9.14 -11.84 -11.36
C LEU A 29 -9.26 -11.88 -9.83
N VAL A 30 -8.29 -12.52 -9.16
CA VAL A 30 -8.21 -12.54 -7.70
C VAL A 30 -7.96 -11.12 -7.21
N GLY A 31 -8.93 -10.52 -6.50
CA GLY A 31 -8.81 -9.17 -5.92
C GLY A 31 -9.42 -8.02 -6.73
N GLY A 32 -10.22 -8.29 -7.75
CA GLY A 32 -10.94 -7.25 -8.50
C GLY A 32 -9.99 -6.34 -9.31
N LYS A 33 -10.32 -5.04 -9.40
CA LYS A 33 -9.59 -4.07 -10.25
C LYS A 33 -8.10 -3.95 -9.90
N ASP A 34 -7.75 -4.09 -8.62
CA ASP A 34 -6.35 -3.97 -8.15
C ASP A 34 -5.56 -5.28 -8.30
N GLY A 35 -6.25 -6.40 -8.54
CA GLY A 35 -5.64 -7.73 -8.70
C GLY A 35 -5.00 -7.99 -10.06
N ALA A 36 -5.24 -7.10 -11.03
CA ALA A 36 -4.80 -7.26 -12.43
C ALA A 36 -3.29 -7.52 -12.56
N TYR A 37 -2.47 -6.75 -11.83
CA TYR A 37 -1.00 -6.90 -11.91
C TYR A 37 -0.54 -8.25 -11.36
N SER A 38 -1.04 -8.66 -10.19
CA SER A 38 -0.71 -9.95 -9.58
C SER A 38 -1.17 -11.13 -10.43
N ALA A 39 -2.31 -11.00 -11.10
CA ALA A 39 -2.82 -12.00 -12.02
C ALA A 39 -1.91 -12.17 -13.26
N MET A 40 -1.35 -11.07 -13.79
CA MET A 40 -0.39 -11.16 -14.91
C MET A 40 0.90 -11.90 -14.51
N LEU A 41 1.33 -11.81 -13.25
CA LEU A 41 2.52 -12.54 -12.78
C LEU A 41 2.35 -14.06 -12.83
N THR A 42 1.13 -14.59 -12.89
CA THR A 42 0.92 -16.04 -12.96
C THR A 42 1.29 -16.65 -14.31
N PHE A 43 1.38 -15.84 -15.37
CA PHE A 43 1.81 -16.26 -16.71
C PHE A 43 3.34 -16.38 -16.84
N LEU A 44 4.11 -15.95 -15.85
CA LEU A 44 5.56 -16.10 -15.85
C LEU A 44 5.97 -17.57 -15.67
N PRO A 45 7.08 -18.00 -16.29
CA PRO A 45 7.61 -19.35 -16.09
C PRO A 45 8.02 -19.58 -14.63
N THR A 46 8.09 -20.85 -14.25
CA THR A 46 8.56 -21.28 -12.93
C THR A 46 9.96 -20.73 -12.66
N GLY A 47 10.19 -20.17 -11.47
CA GLY A 47 11.39 -19.39 -11.15
C GLY A 47 11.13 -17.89 -11.21
N LEU A 48 10.80 -17.35 -12.39
CA LEU A 48 10.47 -15.92 -12.54
C LEU A 48 9.21 -15.53 -11.77
N LYS A 49 8.19 -16.40 -11.77
CA LYS A 49 6.98 -16.20 -10.96
C LYS A 49 7.31 -16.02 -9.47
N GLY A 50 8.20 -16.87 -8.92
CA GLY A 50 8.63 -16.79 -7.53
C GLY A 50 9.42 -15.52 -7.24
N LEU A 51 10.34 -15.16 -8.14
CA LEU A 51 11.13 -13.93 -8.06
C LEU A 51 10.23 -12.68 -8.06
N SER A 52 9.23 -12.62 -8.94
CA SER A 52 8.31 -11.48 -9.02
C SER A 52 7.44 -11.33 -7.78
N VAL A 53 6.92 -12.44 -7.22
CA VAL A 53 6.16 -12.39 -5.96
C VAL A 53 7.05 -11.94 -4.80
N ALA A 54 8.29 -12.42 -4.74
CA ALA A 54 9.26 -11.98 -3.73
C ALA A 54 9.58 -10.48 -3.86
N ALA A 55 9.83 -10.00 -5.08
CA ALA A 55 10.10 -8.59 -5.35
C ALA A 55 8.90 -7.69 -5.01
N LEU A 56 7.68 -8.09 -5.36
CA LEU A 56 6.46 -7.36 -5.01
C LEU A 56 6.27 -7.27 -3.50
N THR A 57 6.44 -8.40 -2.80
CA THR A 57 6.34 -8.47 -1.34
C THR A 57 7.38 -7.58 -0.67
N ALA A 58 8.64 -7.64 -1.14
CA ALA A 58 9.71 -6.78 -0.64
C ALA A 58 9.40 -5.29 -0.86
N ALA A 59 8.86 -4.92 -2.04
CA ALA A 59 8.46 -3.54 -2.33
C ALA A 59 7.35 -3.04 -1.40
N ILE A 60 6.35 -3.89 -1.11
CA ILE A 60 5.26 -3.57 -0.18
C ILE A 60 5.81 -3.36 1.24
N VAL A 61 6.65 -4.28 1.73
CA VAL A 61 7.26 -4.18 3.07
C VAL A 61 8.12 -2.93 3.19
N ALA A 62 8.93 -2.62 2.17
CA ALA A 62 9.75 -1.41 2.15
C ALA A 62 8.90 -0.13 2.20
N SER A 63 7.82 -0.07 1.41
CA SER A 63 6.89 1.07 1.43
C SER A 63 6.20 1.22 2.80
N LEU A 64 5.75 0.10 3.39
CA LEU A 64 5.11 0.08 4.70
C LEU A 64 6.07 0.55 5.80
N ALA A 65 7.30 0.07 5.80
CA ALA A 65 8.34 0.49 6.75
C ALA A 65 8.58 2.01 6.67
N GLY A 66 8.60 2.58 5.46
CA GLY A 66 8.68 4.02 5.25
C GLY A 66 7.53 4.78 5.92
N LYS A 67 6.28 4.36 5.68
CA LYS A 67 5.09 4.99 6.28
C LYS A 67 5.06 4.87 7.80
N VAL A 68 5.40 3.69 8.31
CA VAL A 68 5.48 3.39 9.74
C VAL A 68 6.52 4.28 10.44
N ASN A 69 7.68 4.48 9.82
CA ASN A 69 8.69 5.40 10.34
C ASN A 69 8.20 6.85 10.38
N SER A 70 7.52 7.32 9.31
CA SER A 70 6.92 8.65 9.30
C SER A 70 5.88 8.83 10.42
N ILE A 71 4.99 7.86 10.62
CA ILE A 71 3.99 7.88 11.71
C ILE A 71 4.68 7.96 13.07
N SER A 72 5.69 7.11 13.30
CA SER A 72 6.47 7.09 14.54
C SER A 72 7.07 8.47 14.83
N THR A 73 7.76 9.07 13.87
CA THR A 73 8.45 10.36 14.04
C THR A 73 7.46 11.50 14.25
N ILE A 74 6.42 11.60 13.41
CA ILE A 74 5.41 12.67 13.51
C ILE A 74 4.70 12.58 14.86
N TYR A 75 4.24 11.40 15.27
CA TYR A 75 3.56 11.26 16.56
C TYR A 75 4.51 11.55 17.73
N THR A 76 5.72 11.02 17.70
CA THR A 76 6.65 11.14 18.83
C THR A 76 7.12 12.58 19.01
N LEU A 77 7.57 13.23 17.94
CA LEU A 77 8.16 14.57 18.01
C LEU A 77 7.11 15.68 17.97
N ASP A 78 6.14 15.60 17.07
CA ASP A 78 5.20 16.71 16.84
C ASP A 78 4.01 16.68 17.80
N VAL A 79 3.63 15.51 18.31
CA VAL A 79 2.49 15.34 19.23
C VAL A 79 2.98 15.08 20.66
N HIS A 80 3.70 13.99 20.88
CA HIS A 80 3.96 13.49 22.22
C HIS A 80 4.97 14.36 22.98
N ALA A 81 6.14 14.61 22.38
CA ALA A 81 7.18 15.46 22.96
C ALA A 81 6.74 16.92 23.07
N LYS A 82 5.82 17.39 22.22
CA LYS A 82 5.39 18.78 22.22
C LYS A 82 4.26 19.06 23.22
N TYR A 83 3.31 18.13 23.37
CA TYR A 83 2.06 18.38 24.11
C TYR A 83 1.81 17.46 25.29
N ILE A 84 2.39 16.25 25.33
CA ILE A 84 2.08 15.24 26.35
C ILE A 84 3.21 15.15 27.38
N GLN A 85 4.43 14.82 26.93
CA GLN A 85 5.58 14.62 27.81
C GLN A 85 6.82 15.27 27.20
N LYS A 86 7.06 16.53 27.61
CA LYS A 86 8.12 17.39 27.07
C LYS A 86 9.53 16.94 27.40
N ASP A 87 9.72 16.31 28.56
CA ASP A 87 11.03 15.84 29.04
C ASP A 87 11.19 14.30 28.91
N ALA A 88 10.59 13.69 27.89
CA ALA A 88 10.76 12.26 27.65
C ALA A 88 12.19 11.93 27.18
N SER A 89 12.86 11.00 27.87
CA SER A 89 14.19 10.51 27.48
C SER A 89 14.19 9.83 26.11
N ASP A 90 15.35 9.76 25.44
CA ASP A 90 15.49 9.14 24.13
C ASP A 90 14.95 7.70 24.08
N ARG A 91 15.16 6.91 25.15
CA ARG A 91 14.62 5.56 25.25
C ARG A 91 13.09 5.55 25.35
N ALA A 92 12.52 6.50 26.10
CA ALA A 92 11.07 6.65 26.19
C ALA A 92 10.47 7.06 24.84
N GLN A 93 11.10 8.01 24.14
CA GLN A 93 10.69 8.47 22.81
C GLN A 93 10.62 7.31 21.80
N VAL A 94 11.65 6.45 21.75
CA VAL A 94 11.66 5.26 20.88
C VAL A 94 10.51 4.30 21.22
N ASN A 95 10.26 4.07 22.50
CA ASN A 95 9.16 3.18 22.93
C ASN A 95 7.79 3.76 22.59
N ILE A 96 7.59 5.06 22.79
CA ILE A 96 6.36 5.77 22.41
C ILE A 96 6.11 5.64 20.91
N GLY A 97 7.15 5.85 20.09
CA GLY A 97 7.07 5.65 18.64
C GLY A 97 6.63 4.24 18.26
N ARG A 98 7.21 3.21 18.90
CA ARG A 98 6.81 1.81 18.68
C ARG A 98 5.35 1.55 19.03
N TYR A 99 4.84 2.11 20.13
CA TYR A 99 3.43 1.99 20.50
C TYR A 99 2.51 2.71 19.51
N ALA A 100 2.88 3.90 19.04
CA ALA A 100 2.13 4.63 18.03
C ALA A 100 2.02 3.84 16.72
N VAL A 101 3.14 3.24 16.28
CA VAL A 101 3.18 2.35 15.12
C VAL A 101 2.25 1.15 15.32
N PHE A 102 2.37 0.47 16.46
CA PHE A 102 1.55 -0.71 16.75
C PHE A 102 0.05 -0.37 16.75
N ALA A 103 -0.34 0.72 17.41
CA ALA A 103 -1.71 1.20 17.41
C ALA A 103 -2.20 1.54 15.99
N SER A 104 -1.39 2.22 15.19
CA SER A 104 -1.73 2.57 13.81
C SER A 104 -1.91 1.32 12.92
N MET A 105 -1.08 0.29 13.10
CA MET A 105 -1.21 -0.99 12.39
C MET A 105 -2.48 -1.72 12.76
N VAL A 106 -2.81 -1.79 14.06
CA VAL A 106 -4.06 -2.42 14.52
C VAL A 106 -5.27 -1.71 13.90
N LEU A 107 -5.30 -0.37 13.93
CA LEU A 107 -6.38 0.40 13.31
C LEU A 107 -6.46 0.16 11.79
N ALA A 108 -5.33 0.11 11.09
CA ALA A 108 -5.29 -0.16 9.66
C ALA A 108 -5.85 -1.55 9.32
N VAL A 109 -5.49 -2.59 10.10
CA VAL A 109 -6.03 -3.95 9.91
C VAL A 109 -7.52 -3.99 10.19
N LEU A 110 -8.00 -3.33 11.25
CA LEU A 110 -9.42 -3.29 11.59
C LEU A 110 -10.27 -2.64 10.48
N PHE A 111 -9.81 -1.52 9.90
CA PHE A 111 -10.52 -0.88 8.80
C PHE A 111 -10.48 -1.71 7.51
N THR A 112 -9.39 -2.43 7.27
CA THR A 112 -9.23 -3.26 6.08
C THR A 112 -10.04 -4.55 6.16
N TRP A 113 -10.20 -5.13 7.36
CA TRP A 113 -10.78 -6.47 7.55
C TRP A 113 -12.20 -6.63 6.97
N ASN A 114 -13.06 -5.63 7.20
CA ASN A 114 -14.44 -5.63 6.69
C ASN A 114 -14.63 -4.70 5.47
N ASP A 115 -13.54 -4.29 4.81
CA ASP A 115 -13.53 -3.23 3.80
C ASP A 115 -14.39 -2.03 4.22
N VAL A 116 -14.21 -1.57 5.48
CA VAL A 116 -15.08 -0.56 6.12
C VAL A 116 -15.10 0.75 5.31
N LEU A 117 -14.03 1.00 4.58
CA LEU A 117 -13.83 2.20 3.76
C LEU A 117 -14.29 2.00 2.29
N GLY A 118 -14.76 0.81 1.92
CA GLY A 118 -15.24 0.49 0.57
C GLY A 118 -14.16 0.60 -0.50
N ILE A 119 -12.91 0.35 -0.15
CA ILE A 119 -11.74 0.50 -1.03
C ILE A 119 -11.83 -0.53 -2.16
N GLY A 120 -12.21 -1.77 -1.83
CA GLY A 120 -12.28 -2.87 -2.78
C GLY A 120 -13.29 -2.65 -3.91
N GLY A 121 -14.35 -1.88 -3.67
CA GLY A 121 -15.37 -1.58 -4.68
C GLY A 121 -14.95 -0.55 -5.72
N VAL A 122 -14.15 0.45 -5.31
CA VAL A 122 -13.72 1.56 -6.19
C VAL A 122 -12.33 1.37 -6.78
N GLY A 123 -11.49 0.54 -6.14
CA GLY A 123 -10.08 0.39 -6.44
C GLY A 123 -9.22 1.36 -5.62
N GLY A 124 -8.10 0.88 -5.09
CA GLY A 124 -7.24 1.60 -4.16
C GLY A 124 -6.69 2.91 -4.72
N PHE A 125 -6.35 2.95 -6.02
CA PHE A 125 -5.86 4.17 -6.66
C PHE A 125 -6.92 5.28 -6.70
N THR A 126 -8.13 4.95 -7.14
CA THR A 126 -9.26 5.90 -7.19
C THR A 126 -9.65 6.35 -5.79
N TYR A 127 -9.61 5.45 -4.80
CA TYR A 127 -9.81 5.79 -3.40
C TYR A 127 -8.78 6.85 -2.94
N ILE A 128 -7.48 6.61 -3.14
CA ILE A 128 -6.43 7.55 -2.72
C ILE A 128 -6.59 8.91 -3.40
N GLN A 129 -6.90 8.96 -4.70
CA GLN A 129 -7.12 10.22 -5.41
C GLN A 129 -8.31 11.00 -4.86
N LYS A 130 -9.43 10.32 -4.60
CA LYS A 130 -10.64 10.94 -4.04
C LYS A 130 -10.35 11.60 -2.68
N TYR A 131 -9.65 10.91 -1.79
CA TYR A 131 -9.36 11.43 -0.44
C TYR A 131 -8.27 12.48 -0.41
N THR A 132 -7.21 12.31 -1.20
CA THR A 132 -6.16 13.32 -1.32
C THR A 132 -6.71 14.63 -1.90
N GLY A 133 -7.65 14.55 -2.86
CA GLY A 133 -8.29 15.72 -3.45
C GLY A 133 -9.13 16.57 -2.47
N PHE A 134 -9.53 16.02 -1.31
CA PHE A 134 -10.17 16.83 -0.26
C PHE A 134 -9.16 17.64 0.58
N ILE A 135 -7.91 17.20 0.66
CA ILE A 135 -6.86 17.81 1.50
C ILE A 135 -5.96 18.74 0.68
N SER A 136 -5.79 18.47 -0.62
CA SER A 136 -4.98 19.27 -1.54
C SER A 136 -5.81 19.58 -2.79
N PRO A 137 -6.61 20.68 -2.78
CA PRO A 137 -7.40 21.10 -3.93
C PRO A 137 -6.56 21.47 -5.14
#